data_AF-Q9XUZ1-F1
#
_entry.id   AF-Q9XUZ1-F1
#
_cell.length_a   1.000
_cell.length_b   1.000
_cell.length_c   1.000
_cell.angle_alpha   90.00
_cell.angle_beta   90.00
_cell.angle_gamma   90.00
#
_symmetry.space_group_name_H-M   'P 1'
#
loop_
_entity.id
_entity.type
_entity.pdbx_description
1 polymer ?
#
loop_
_entity_poly.entity_id
_entity_poly.type
_entity_poly.pdbx_seq_one_letter_code
_entity_poly.pdbx_strand_id
1 'polypeptide(L)'
;MTTTTSFPILHLPAKSLKRAICNLTTEEIIKFSLVSKSTKQAAESLNLQKHIYAIYIDEMVRINVGCKLIKWNPLEVDLRTLIDIIQYVFHTNEVCHLIIRNDNNDWKSIHIALDVLTCSRTSLEFQSQNIWLQRIVNQFSSCFLQLVLSKSTWYHPILSAHRLELSLFSPSTDFSCVNCEHLNICYKMSSQAFNLFLKHWMRGEYKSLKSLSSFVEAEASADEIFKDVEYQETEIAKTPLLIKVRRVIYRFDGTRATCVLKYGYVTFDVLE
;
A
#
# COMPACT_ATOMS: atom_id res chain seq x y z
N MET A 1 16.73 30.28 -40.97
CA MET A 1 17.32 29.50 -39.86
C MET A 1 17.19 30.32 -38.60
N THR A 2 16.22 30.02 -37.75
CA THR A 2 16.13 30.60 -36.41
C THR A 2 17.21 29.96 -35.56
N THR A 3 18.29 30.70 -35.30
CA THR A 3 19.28 30.32 -34.30
C THR A 3 18.57 30.30 -32.96
N THR A 4 18.33 29.10 -32.44
CA THR A 4 17.87 28.90 -31.07
C THR A 4 18.90 29.53 -30.15
N THR A 5 18.57 30.70 -29.62
CA THR A 5 19.37 31.39 -28.63
C THR A 5 19.51 30.45 -27.44
N SER A 6 20.71 29.90 -27.28
CA SER A 6 21.03 28.98 -26.19
C SER A 6 20.68 29.63 -24.84
N PHE A 7 19.99 28.89 -23.97
CA PHE A 7 19.60 29.34 -22.63
C PHE A 7 20.79 29.99 -21.90
N PRO A 8 20.79 31.31 -21.64
CA PRO A 8 21.97 32.03 -21.12
C PRO A 8 22.52 31.44 -19.83
N ILE A 9 21.64 30.88 -18.99
CA ILE A 9 22.01 30.25 -17.73
C ILE A 9 22.95 29.05 -17.93
N LEU A 10 22.82 28.30 -19.03
CA LEU A 10 23.62 27.10 -19.29
C LEU A 10 25.08 27.40 -19.66
N HIS A 11 25.41 28.67 -19.95
CA HIS A 11 26.79 29.11 -20.20
C HIS A 11 27.54 29.53 -18.95
N LEU A 12 26.87 29.52 -17.79
CA LEU A 12 27.53 29.82 -16.53
C LEU A 12 28.60 28.75 -16.23
N PRO A 13 29.74 29.14 -15.64
CA PRO A 13 30.70 28.18 -15.12
C PRO A 13 30.02 27.17 -14.19
N ALA A 14 30.44 25.91 -14.21
CA ALA A 14 29.76 24.80 -13.53
C ALA A 14 29.39 25.09 -12.06
N LYS A 15 30.28 25.75 -11.30
CA LYS A 15 30.00 26.15 -9.91
C LYS A 15 28.87 27.17 -9.79
N SER A 16 28.84 28.18 -10.67
CA SER A 16 27.81 29.21 -10.70
C SER A 16 26.47 28.65 -11.17
N LEU A 17 26.50 27.78 -12.19
CA LEU A 17 25.31 27.07 -12.66
C LEU A 17 24.71 26.22 -11.54
N LYS A 18 25.52 25.37 -10.89
CA LYS A 18 25.07 24.55 -9.77
C LYS A 18 24.46 25.40 -8.66
N ARG A 19 25.11 26.50 -8.27
CA ARG A 19 24.59 27.42 -7.24
C ARG A 19 23.27 28.07 -7.64
N ALA A 20 23.08 28.43 -8.90
CA ALA A 20 21.82 28.98 -9.39
C ALA A 20 20.69 27.94 -9.32
N ILE A 21 20.92 26.73 -9.84
CA ILE A 21 19.91 25.67 -9.88
C ILE A 21 19.58 25.18 -8.45
N CYS A 22 20.54 25.17 -7.52
CA CYS A 22 20.29 24.83 -6.11
C CYS A 22 19.25 25.71 -5.40
N ASN A 23 18.96 26.91 -5.92
CA ASN A 23 17.93 27.79 -5.33
C ASN A 23 16.51 27.48 -5.86
N LEU A 24 16.39 26.62 -6.87
CA LEU A 24 15.11 26.19 -7.39
C LEU A 24 14.43 25.20 -6.44
N THR A 25 13.10 25.26 -6.39
CA THR A 25 12.27 24.25 -5.72
C THR A 25 12.36 22.90 -6.43
N THR A 26 11.94 21.82 -5.76
CA THR A 26 11.90 20.47 -6.37
C THR A 26 11.13 20.47 -7.70
N GLU A 27 9.98 21.14 -7.74
CA GLU A 27 9.14 21.21 -8.93
C GLU A 27 9.83 21.98 -10.07
N GLU A 28 10.47 23.11 -9.75
CA GLU A 28 11.23 23.90 -10.72
C GLU A 28 12.44 23.13 -11.25
N ILE A 29 13.12 22.35 -10.42
CA ILE A 29 14.24 21.50 -10.88
C ILE A 29 13.74 20.44 -11.87
N ILE A 30 12.59 19.82 -11.62
CA ILE A 30 11.99 18.84 -12.55
C ILE A 30 11.60 19.53 -13.85
N LYS A 31 10.90 20.66 -13.78
CA LYS A 31 10.51 21.45 -14.96
C LYS A 31 11.73 21.93 -15.76
N PHE A 32 12.78 22.38 -15.08
CA PHE A 32 14.05 22.73 -15.71
C PHE A 32 14.67 21.52 -16.42
N SER A 33 14.65 20.34 -15.79
CA SER A 33 15.19 19.11 -16.36
C SER A 33 14.44 18.62 -17.59
N LEU A 34 13.17 18.99 -17.74
CA LEU A 34 12.35 18.66 -18.91
C LEU A 34 12.73 19.44 -20.18
N VAL A 35 13.44 20.57 -20.06
CA VAL A 35 13.70 21.48 -21.18
C VAL A 35 14.66 20.88 -22.22
N SER A 36 15.74 20.22 -21.80
CA SER A 36 16.77 19.68 -22.69
C SER A 36 17.66 18.65 -22.00
N LYS A 37 18.47 17.93 -22.79
CA LYS A 37 19.51 17.03 -22.24
C LYS A 37 20.50 17.77 -21.33
N SER A 38 20.91 18.98 -21.71
CA SER A 38 21.87 19.78 -20.94
C SER A 38 21.28 20.24 -19.60
N THR A 39 20.00 20.63 -19.56
CA THR A 39 19.33 21.01 -18.31
C THR A 39 19.12 19.80 -17.40
N LYS A 40 18.77 18.64 -17.97
CA LYS A 40 18.67 17.36 -17.24
C LYS A 40 20.00 16.97 -16.57
N GLN A 41 21.12 17.05 -17.29
CA GLN A 41 22.46 16.79 -16.75
C GLN A 41 22.87 17.80 -15.67
N ALA A 42 22.53 19.08 -15.87
CA ALA A 42 22.81 20.10 -14.87
C ALA A 42 22.02 19.88 -13.57
N ALA A 43 20.76 19.45 -13.66
CA ALA A 43 19.95 19.10 -12.50
C ALA A 43 20.46 17.85 -11.77
N GLU A 44 20.85 16.81 -12.50
CA GLU A 44 21.47 15.60 -11.92
C GLU A 44 22.79 15.94 -11.20
N SER A 45 23.60 16.86 -11.73
CA SER A 45 24.87 17.28 -11.10
C SER A 45 24.71 17.88 -9.69
N LEU A 46 23.47 18.22 -9.30
CA LEU A 46 23.16 18.61 -7.94
C LEU A 46 23.32 17.45 -6.94
N ASN A 47 23.25 16.20 -7.40
CA ASN A 47 23.32 14.97 -6.59
C ASN A 47 22.31 15.00 -5.44
N LEU A 48 21.06 15.36 -5.75
CA LEU A 48 20.00 15.42 -4.77
C LEU A 48 19.52 14.01 -4.46
N GLN A 49 19.48 13.64 -3.18
CA GLN A 49 18.91 12.38 -2.75
C GLN A 49 17.53 12.65 -2.15
N LYS A 50 16.48 12.43 -2.95
CA LYS A 50 15.09 12.58 -2.51
C LYS A 50 14.30 11.34 -2.88
N HIS A 51 13.49 10.86 -1.94
CA HIS A 51 12.59 9.73 -2.18
C HIS A 51 11.28 10.16 -2.82
N ILE A 52 10.68 9.24 -3.58
CA ILE A 52 9.27 9.33 -3.97
C ILE A 52 8.45 8.76 -2.80
N TYR A 53 7.91 9.64 -1.97
CA TYR A 53 7.10 9.21 -0.83
C TYR A 53 5.80 8.56 -1.27
N ALA A 54 5.11 9.17 -2.24
CA ALA A 54 3.84 8.66 -2.69
C ALA A 54 3.52 9.04 -4.13
N ILE A 55 2.76 8.17 -4.81
CA ILE A 55 2.05 8.48 -6.06
C ILE A 55 0.56 8.42 -5.75
N TYR A 56 -0.14 9.52 -5.99
CA TYR A 56 -1.58 9.64 -5.86
C TYR A 56 -2.20 9.55 -7.24
N ILE A 57 -3.15 8.65 -7.43
CA ILE A 57 -3.93 8.50 -8.65
C ILE A 57 -5.40 8.69 -8.27
N ASP A 58 -5.88 9.92 -8.42
CA ASP A 58 -7.26 10.31 -8.20
C ASP A 58 -7.85 10.89 -9.50
N GLU A 59 -8.55 12.02 -9.46
CA GLU A 59 -8.92 12.77 -10.66
C GLU A 59 -7.69 13.27 -11.44
N MET A 60 -6.57 13.47 -10.73
CA MET A 60 -5.28 13.83 -11.31
C MET A 60 -4.18 12.92 -10.74
N VAL A 61 -3.16 12.62 -11.55
CA VAL A 61 -1.97 11.94 -11.04
C VAL A 61 -1.03 12.96 -10.39
N ARG A 62 -0.56 12.66 -9.18
CA ARG A 62 0.35 13.52 -8.41
C ARG A 62 1.47 12.70 -7.80
N ILE A 63 2.69 13.21 -7.86
CA ILE A 63 3.89 12.53 -7.34
C ILE A 63 4.47 13.36 -6.21
N ASN A 64 4.62 12.78 -5.02
CA ASN A 64 5.25 13.43 -3.87
C ASN A 64 6.74 13.09 -3.82
N VAL A 65 7.59 14.06 -4.15
CA VAL A 65 9.05 13.96 -4.14
C VAL A 65 9.62 14.90 -3.11
N GLY A 66 10.31 14.36 -2.09
CA GLY A 66 10.95 15.20 -1.07
C GLY A 66 9.98 16.18 -0.39
N CYS A 67 8.78 15.71 -0.03
CA CYS A 67 7.69 16.49 0.58
C CYS A 67 7.09 17.58 -0.33
N LYS A 68 7.29 17.51 -1.65
CA LYS A 68 6.66 18.39 -2.63
C LYS A 68 5.81 17.60 -3.59
N LEU A 69 4.58 18.05 -3.78
CA LEU A 69 3.59 17.39 -4.62
C LEU A 69 3.63 17.97 -6.04
N ILE A 70 4.14 17.19 -6.98
CA ILE A 70 4.19 17.52 -8.40
C ILE A 70 2.90 16.99 -9.04
N LYS A 71 2.13 17.89 -9.66
CA LYS A 71 0.96 17.50 -10.45
C LYS A 71 1.40 17.11 -11.85
N TRP A 72 0.98 15.94 -12.32
CA TRP A 72 1.21 15.54 -13.70
C TRP A 72 0.20 16.24 -14.61
N ASN A 73 0.70 16.84 -15.69
CA ASN A 73 -0.11 17.40 -16.76
C ASN A 73 0.19 16.63 -18.06
N PRO A 74 -0.74 15.81 -18.58
CA PRO A 74 -0.53 15.04 -19.80
C PRO A 74 -0.32 15.91 -21.06
N LEU A 75 -0.71 17.20 -21.02
CA LEU A 75 -0.46 18.14 -22.11
C LEU A 75 0.98 18.67 -22.14
N GLU A 76 1.71 18.58 -21.02
CA GLU A 76 3.09 19.06 -20.92
C GLU A 76 4.10 17.94 -21.13
N VAL A 77 3.83 16.76 -20.55
CA VAL A 77 4.75 15.62 -20.60
C VAL A 77 3.98 14.32 -20.36
N ASP A 78 4.38 13.22 -21.00
CA ASP A 78 3.86 11.91 -20.66
C ASP A 78 4.35 11.45 -19.26
N LEU A 79 3.56 10.60 -18.59
CA LEU A 79 3.85 10.19 -17.22
C LEU A 79 5.17 9.42 -17.09
N ARG A 80 5.55 8.64 -18.11
CA ARG A 80 6.77 7.85 -18.07
C ARG A 80 8.00 8.77 -18.10
N THR A 81 8.02 9.74 -19.01
CA THR A 81 9.10 10.73 -19.10
C THR A 81 9.23 11.54 -17.80
N LEU A 82 8.11 11.90 -17.16
CA LEU A 82 8.14 12.57 -15.85
C LEU A 82 8.80 11.70 -14.78
N ILE A 83 8.41 10.42 -14.69
CA ILE A 83 8.99 9.46 -13.75
C ILE A 83 10.48 9.28 -14.03
N ASP A 84 10.88 9.04 -15.28
CA ASP A 84 12.29 8.84 -15.65
C ASP A 84 13.17 10.04 -15.27
N ILE A 85 12.64 11.26 -15.38
CA ILE A 85 13.36 12.48 -14.93
C ILE A 85 13.47 12.52 -13.42
N ILE A 86 12.41 12.21 -12.68
CA ILE A 86 12.44 12.16 -11.22
C ILE A 86 13.47 11.12 -10.76
N GLN A 87 13.46 9.92 -11.35
CA GLN A 87 14.42 8.87 -11.02
C GLN A 87 15.86 9.29 -11.30
N TYR A 88 16.09 9.94 -12.44
CA TYR A 88 17.40 10.41 -12.86
C TYR A 88 17.94 11.53 -11.96
N VAL A 89 17.12 12.54 -11.67
CA VAL A 89 17.53 13.74 -10.91
C VAL A 89 17.69 13.45 -9.42
N PHE A 90 16.85 12.57 -8.86
CA PHE A 90 16.82 12.30 -7.42
C PHE A 90 17.42 10.95 -7.03
N HIS A 91 17.96 10.21 -7.99
CA HIS A 91 18.62 8.92 -7.81
C HIS A 91 17.77 7.91 -7.00
N THR A 92 16.48 7.82 -7.33
CA THR A 92 15.50 6.96 -6.63
C THR A 92 14.68 6.16 -7.63
N ASN A 93 14.41 4.90 -7.33
CA ASN A 93 13.50 4.03 -8.09
C ASN A 93 12.37 3.45 -7.22
N GLU A 94 12.41 3.71 -5.93
CA GLU A 94 11.44 3.21 -4.96
C GLU A 94 10.36 4.26 -4.70
N VAL A 95 9.12 3.80 -4.66
CA VAL A 95 7.95 4.56 -4.22
C VAL A 95 7.50 3.99 -2.89
N CYS A 96 7.42 4.80 -1.83
CA CYS A 96 6.97 4.25 -0.55
C CYS A 96 5.49 3.85 -0.59
N HIS A 97 4.64 4.65 -1.25
CA HIS A 97 3.19 4.45 -1.24
C HIS A 97 2.49 4.78 -2.57
N LEU A 98 1.86 3.80 -3.20
CA LEU A 98 0.91 4.00 -4.30
C LEU A 98 -0.51 4.11 -3.75
N ILE A 99 -1.20 5.21 -4.01
CA ILE A 99 -2.55 5.50 -3.50
C ILE A 99 -3.50 5.72 -4.69
N ILE A 100 -4.51 4.87 -4.79
CA ILE A 100 -5.42 4.80 -5.94
C ILE A 100 -6.86 5.06 -5.48
N ARG A 101 -7.45 6.16 -5.95
CA ARG A 101 -8.74 6.71 -5.45
C ARG A 101 -9.82 6.94 -6.50
N ASN A 102 -9.51 6.83 -7.79
CA ASN A 102 -10.48 7.03 -8.87
C ASN A 102 -10.18 6.14 -10.09
N ASP A 103 -11.21 5.66 -10.80
CA ASP A 103 -11.12 4.82 -12.01
C ASP A 103 -10.98 5.57 -13.33
N ASN A 104 -11.12 6.90 -13.33
CA ASN A 104 -11.27 7.69 -14.57
C ASN A 104 -9.96 7.92 -15.32
N ASN A 105 -8.97 7.04 -15.16
CA ASN A 105 -7.64 7.19 -15.72
C ASN A 105 -7.38 6.18 -16.85
N ASP A 106 -6.48 6.53 -17.77
CA ASP A 106 -5.93 5.56 -18.72
C ASP A 106 -4.94 4.61 -17.99
N TRP A 107 -5.50 3.57 -17.39
CA TRP A 107 -4.75 2.58 -16.62
C TRP A 107 -3.72 1.82 -17.44
N LYS A 108 -3.89 1.69 -18.75
CA LYS A 108 -2.88 1.05 -19.60
C LYS A 108 -1.64 1.91 -19.69
N SER A 109 -1.80 3.21 -19.95
CA SER A 109 -0.69 4.15 -19.99
C SER A 109 -0.03 4.31 -18.62
N ILE A 110 -0.81 4.36 -17.54
CA ILE A 110 -0.27 4.39 -16.17
C ILE A 110 0.53 3.13 -15.88
N HIS A 111 0.02 1.94 -16.21
CA HIS A 111 0.74 0.68 -15.99
C HIS A 111 2.11 0.68 -16.70
N ILE A 112 2.15 1.13 -17.96
CA ILE A 112 3.41 1.23 -18.72
C ILE A 112 4.37 2.25 -18.08
N ALA A 113 3.83 3.37 -17.59
CA ALA A 113 4.64 4.41 -16.95
C ALA A 113 5.26 3.94 -15.63
N LEU A 114 4.54 3.13 -14.85
CA LEU A 114 4.97 2.66 -13.54
C LEU A 114 5.86 1.40 -13.58
N ASP A 115 6.00 0.73 -14.73
CA ASP A 115 6.61 -0.60 -14.88
C ASP A 115 8.02 -0.76 -14.24
N VAL A 116 8.81 0.31 -14.21
CA VAL A 116 10.19 0.30 -13.68
C VAL A 116 10.32 0.66 -12.19
N LEU A 117 9.21 0.98 -11.53
CA LEU A 117 9.21 1.36 -10.13
C LEU A 117 8.98 0.15 -9.23
N THR A 118 9.53 0.21 -8.03
CA THR A 118 9.14 -0.69 -6.93
C THR A 118 8.25 0.09 -5.95
N CYS A 119 7.33 -0.61 -5.28
CA CYS A 119 6.52 0.00 -4.23
C CYS A 119 6.36 -0.90 -3.03
N SER A 120 6.53 -0.34 -1.84
CA SER A 120 6.35 -1.07 -0.57
C SER A 120 4.89 -1.19 -0.14
N ARG A 121 4.06 -0.19 -0.46
CA ARG A 121 2.67 -0.12 0.01
C ARG A 121 1.75 0.36 -1.09
N THR A 122 0.63 -0.35 -1.27
CA THR A 122 -0.46 0.08 -2.14
C THR A 122 -1.73 0.29 -1.33
N SER A 123 -2.46 1.36 -1.59
CA SER A 123 -3.81 1.59 -1.09
C SER A 123 -4.78 1.73 -2.25
N LEU A 124 -5.89 1.00 -2.19
CA LEU A 124 -6.96 1.03 -3.18
C LEU A 124 -8.27 1.40 -2.48
N GLU A 125 -8.83 2.54 -2.87
CA GLU A 125 -9.98 3.17 -2.20
C GLU A 125 -11.27 3.18 -3.04
N PHE A 126 -11.24 2.62 -4.25
CA PHE A 126 -12.45 2.48 -5.07
C PHE A 126 -12.47 1.17 -5.89
N GLN A 127 -13.66 0.77 -6.34
CA GLN A 127 -13.86 -0.42 -7.16
C GLN A 127 -13.74 -0.11 -8.65
N SER A 128 -13.10 -0.98 -9.41
CA SER A 128 -12.99 -0.90 -10.87
C SER A 128 -13.39 -2.22 -11.50
N GLN A 129 -13.54 -2.28 -12.81
CA GLN A 129 -13.49 -3.54 -13.57
C GLN A 129 -12.29 -3.56 -14.54
N ASN A 130 -11.39 -2.57 -14.42
CA ASN A 130 -10.29 -2.39 -15.33
C ASN A 130 -9.17 -3.39 -15.06
N ILE A 131 -8.87 -4.22 -16.06
CA ILE A 131 -7.83 -5.25 -15.98
C ILE A 131 -6.42 -4.67 -15.78
N TRP A 132 -6.16 -3.46 -16.26
CA TRP A 132 -4.87 -2.80 -16.08
C TRP A 132 -4.70 -2.29 -14.65
N LEU A 133 -5.76 -1.77 -14.04
CA LEU A 133 -5.72 -1.43 -12.61
C LEU A 133 -5.43 -2.66 -11.77
N GLN A 134 -6.11 -3.78 -12.04
CA GLN A 134 -5.85 -5.03 -11.33
C GLN A 134 -4.37 -5.47 -11.48
N ARG A 135 -3.77 -5.32 -12.66
CA ARG A 135 -2.35 -5.61 -12.89
C ARG A 135 -1.44 -4.69 -12.08
N ILE A 136 -1.70 -3.38 -12.07
CA ILE A 136 -0.97 -2.40 -11.26
C ILE A 136 -1.02 -2.80 -9.78
N VAL A 137 -2.22 -3.06 -9.25
CA VAL A 137 -2.39 -3.45 -7.84
C VAL A 137 -1.58 -4.71 -7.59
N ASN A 138 -1.72 -5.76 -8.40
CA ASN A 138 -0.97 -7.00 -8.21
C ASN A 138 0.55 -6.82 -8.27
N GLN A 139 1.05 -5.94 -9.14
CA GLN A 139 2.47 -5.60 -9.22
C GLN A 139 2.99 -4.93 -7.94
N PHE A 140 2.25 -3.97 -7.38
CA PHE A 140 2.74 -3.11 -6.31
C PHE A 140 2.35 -3.51 -4.88
N SER A 141 1.58 -4.58 -4.73
CA SER A 141 0.99 -4.92 -3.43
C SER A 141 1.40 -6.29 -2.89
N SER A 142 2.49 -6.86 -3.41
CA SER A 142 3.09 -8.10 -2.87
C SER A 142 3.48 -7.95 -1.39
N CYS A 143 4.03 -6.78 -1.02
CA CYS A 143 4.42 -6.48 0.36
C CYS A 143 3.20 -6.08 1.19
N PHE A 144 2.59 -4.93 0.87
CA PHE A 144 1.47 -4.40 1.64
C PHE A 144 0.35 -3.93 0.72
N LEU A 145 -0.88 -4.39 1.00
CA LEU A 145 -2.11 -3.88 0.40
C LEU A 145 -3.06 -3.34 1.47
N GLN A 146 -3.56 -2.12 1.26
CA GLN A 146 -4.72 -1.60 1.98
C GLN A 146 -5.91 -1.49 1.04
N LEU A 147 -7.02 -2.11 1.43
CA LEU A 147 -8.29 -2.04 0.71
C LEU A 147 -9.31 -1.25 1.54
N VAL A 148 -9.85 -0.20 0.95
CA VAL A 148 -10.95 0.59 1.50
C VAL A 148 -12.19 0.40 0.61
N LEU A 149 -12.60 -0.86 0.42
CA LEU A 149 -13.66 -1.24 -0.52
C LEU A 149 -14.76 -2.01 0.18
N SER A 150 -16.00 -1.67 -0.12
CA SER A 150 -17.17 -2.44 0.31
C SER A 150 -17.59 -3.47 -0.75
N LYS A 151 -18.17 -4.59 -0.28
CA LYS A 151 -18.97 -5.59 -1.02
C LYS A 151 -18.87 -5.56 -2.56
N SER A 152 -17.88 -6.26 -3.11
CA SER A 152 -17.75 -6.51 -4.55
C SER A 152 -16.97 -7.79 -4.79
N THR A 153 -17.34 -8.59 -5.78
CA THR A 153 -16.55 -9.79 -6.11
C THR A 153 -15.31 -9.46 -6.95
N TRP A 154 -15.18 -8.23 -7.44
CA TRP A 154 -14.07 -7.82 -8.31
C TRP A 154 -12.69 -7.96 -7.65
N TYR A 155 -12.60 -7.77 -6.33
CA TYR A 155 -11.31 -7.88 -5.64
C TYR A 155 -10.87 -9.33 -5.41
N HIS A 156 -11.68 -10.36 -5.72
CA HIS A 156 -11.31 -11.75 -5.44
C HIS A 156 -9.95 -12.11 -6.05
N PRO A 157 -9.67 -11.83 -7.34
CA PRO A 157 -8.33 -12.06 -7.90
C PRO A 157 -7.21 -11.25 -7.21
N ILE A 158 -7.52 -10.06 -6.68
CA ILE A 158 -6.56 -9.22 -5.94
C ILE A 158 -6.29 -9.80 -4.55
N LEU A 159 -7.30 -10.38 -3.90
CA LEU A 159 -7.19 -11.02 -2.58
C LEU A 159 -6.55 -12.40 -2.64
N SER A 160 -6.76 -13.14 -3.74
CA SER A 160 -6.22 -14.48 -3.94
C SER A 160 -4.73 -14.48 -4.29
N ALA A 161 -4.21 -13.36 -4.79
CA ALA A 161 -2.77 -13.16 -4.94
C ALA A 161 -2.11 -13.14 -3.55
N HIS A 162 -1.00 -13.86 -3.40
CA HIS A 162 -0.28 -13.92 -2.13
C HIS A 162 0.31 -12.56 -1.75
N ARG A 163 0.13 -12.17 -0.48
CA ARG A 163 0.66 -10.92 0.09
C ARG A 163 1.28 -11.15 1.46
N LEU A 164 2.31 -10.36 1.79
CA LEU A 164 2.84 -10.37 3.15
C LEU A 164 1.82 -9.74 4.11
N GLU A 165 1.33 -8.54 3.80
CA GLU A 165 0.40 -7.80 4.67
C GLU A 165 -0.83 -7.29 3.89
N LEU A 166 -2.01 -7.50 4.48
CA LEU A 166 -3.29 -7.03 3.97
C LEU A 166 -4.04 -6.29 5.07
N SER A 167 -4.43 -5.04 4.81
CA SER A 167 -5.30 -4.26 5.67
C SER A 167 -6.66 -4.01 5.03
N LEU A 168 -7.74 -4.39 5.71
CA LEU A 168 -9.11 -4.23 5.27
C LEU A 168 -9.82 -3.15 6.10
N PHE A 169 -10.29 -2.09 5.44
CA PHE A 169 -10.97 -0.94 6.09
C PHE A 169 -12.47 -0.94 5.90
N SER A 170 -13.02 -1.95 5.24
CA SER A 170 -14.45 -2.05 4.96
C SER A 170 -14.89 -3.50 5.03
N PRO A 171 -16.12 -3.77 5.51
CA PRO A 171 -16.63 -5.13 5.58
C PRO A 171 -16.61 -5.83 4.22
N SER A 172 -15.71 -6.80 4.06
CA SER A 172 -15.76 -7.75 2.95
C SER A 172 -16.66 -8.92 3.35
N THR A 173 -17.53 -9.34 2.44
CA THR A 173 -18.39 -10.50 2.67
C THR A 173 -17.64 -11.81 2.47
N ASP A 174 -16.49 -11.80 1.80
CA ASP A 174 -15.79 -13.03 1.45
C ASP A 174 -14.31 -13.03 1.84
N PHE A 175 -14.04 -13.56 3.03
CA PHE A 175 -12.67 -13.83 3.49
C PHE A 175 -12.07 -15.06 2.81
N SER A 176 -12.85 -15.97 2.23
CA SER A 176 -12.34 -17.26 1.72
C SER A 176 -11.29 -17.11 0.61
N CYS A 177 -11.30 -15.96 -0.08
CA CYS A 177 -10.35 -15.64 -1.14
C CYS A 177 -9.06 -14.98 -0.64
N VAL A 178 -8.93 -14.68 0.65
CA VAL A 178 -7.78 -13.96 1.22
C VAL A 178 -6.56 -14.87 1.32
N ASN A 179 -5.48 -14.48 0.64
CA ASN A 179 -4.19 -15.14 0.71
C ASN A 179 -3.12 -14.15 1.20
N CYS A 180 -2.94 -14.05 2.52
CA CYS A 180 -1.90 -13.22 3.11
C CYS A 180 -1.27 -13.86 4.35
N GLU A 181 -0.10 -13.35 4.76
CA GLU A 181 0.54 -13.75 6.02
C GLU A 181 0.02 -12.95 7.22
N HIS A 182 -0.17 -11.65 7.06
CA HIS A 182 -0.61 -10.74 8.11
C HIS A 182 -1.89 -10.03 7.69
N LEU A 183 -2.99 -10.31 8.40
CA LEU A 183 -4.30 -9.72 8.12
C LEU A 183 -4.70 -8.71 9.20
N ASN A 184 -4.82 -7.45 8.83
CA ASN A 184 -5.32 -6.40 9.71
C ASN A 184 -6.74 -5.97 9.29
N ILE A 185 -7.71 -6.14 10.19
CA ILE A 185 -9.10 -5.78 9.97
C ILE A 185 -9.39 -4.51 10.77
N CYS A 186 -9.39 -3.38 10.06
CA CYS A 186 -9.52 -2.03 10.61
C CYS A 186 -10.97 -1.60 10.84
N TYR A 187 -11.95 -2.45 10.55
CA TYR A 187 -13.35 -2.23 10.88
C TYR A 187 -13.79 -3.16 12.01
N LYS A 188 -14.89 -2.78 12.66
CA LYS A 188 -15.49 -3.55 13.74
C LYS A 188 -16.10 -4.86 13.22
N MET A 189 -15.58 -6.00 13.65
CA MET A 189 -16.17 -7.32 13.43
C MET A 189 -17.16 -7.67 14.54
N SER A 190 -18.23 -8.38 14.19
CA SER A 190 -19.09 -9.01 15.20
C SER A 190 -18.41 -10.26 15.77
N SER A 191 -18.76 -10.65 17.01
CA SER A 191 -18.32 -11.92 17.60
C SER A 191 -18.58 -13.11 16.70
N GLN A 192 -19.72 -13.10 16.00
CA GLN A 192 -20.16 -14.13 15.06
C GLN A 192 -19.28 -14.21 13.82
N ALA A 193 -18.91 -13.06 13.23
CA ALA A 193 -18.02 -13.02 12.08
C ALA A 193 -16.62 -13.54 12.44
N PHE A 194 -16.12 -13.20 13.63
CA PHE A 194 -14.85 -13.72 14.12
C PHE A 194 -14.91 -15.22 14.42
N ASN A 195 -16.00 -15.70 15.04
CA ASN A 195 -16.24 -17.13 15.26
C ASN A 195 -16.22 -17.91 13.94
N LEU A 196 -16.88 -17.37 12.90
CA LEU A 196 -16.88 -17.97 11.58
C LEU A 196 -15.46 -18.02 10.99
N PHE A 197 -14.69 -16.94 11.10
CA PHE A 197 -13.27 -16.92 10.72
C PHE A 197 -12.48 -18.05 11.41
N LEU A 198 -12.60 -18.19 12.74
CA LEU A 198 -11.90 -19.26 13.48
C LEU A 198 -12.28 -20.65 12.96
N LYS A 199 -13.56 -20.90 12.73
CA LYS A 199 -14.05 -22.19 12.20
C LYS A 199 -13.48 -22.48 10.81
N HIS A 200 -13.38 -21.48 9.94
CA HIS A 200 -12.75 -21.64 8.63
C HIS A 200 -11.24 -21.90 8.73
N TRP A 201 -10.53 -21.14 9.57
CA TRP A 201 -9.10 -21.35 9.81
C TRP A 201 -8.82 -22.77 10.35
N MET A 202 -9.60 -23.24 11.32
CA MET A 202 -9.46 -24.59 11.88
C MET A 202 -9.63 -25.70 10.83
N ARG A 203 -10.47 -25.46 9.81
CA ARG A 203 -10.71 -26.41 8.70
C ARG A 203 -9.62 -26.40 7.64
N GLY A 204 -8.61 -25.53 7.73
CA GLY A 204 -7.53 -25.47 6.76
C GLY A 204 -7.62 -24.35 5.74
N GLU A 205 -8.59 -23.45 5.89
CA GLU A 205 -8.58 -22.21 5.13
C GLU A 205 -7.49 -21.27 5.68
N TYR A 206 -7.08 -20.27 4.89
CA TYR A 206 -6.02 -19.31 5.26
C TYR A 206 -4.66 -19.96 5.56
N LYS A 207 -4.20 -20.89 4.70
CA LYS A 207 -2.97 -21.65 4.92
C LYS A 207 -1.73 -20.78 5.18
N SER A 208 -1.64 -19.64 4.49
CA SER A 208 -0.52 -18.70 4.58
C SER A 208 -0.56 -17.80 5.81
N LEU A 209 -1.69 -17.74 6.52
CA LEU A 209 -1.91 -16.76 7.58
C LEU A 209 -1.05 -17.09 8.80
N LYS A 210 -0.25 -16.11 9.22
CA LYS A 210 0.59 -16.13 10.42
C LYS A 210 0.02 -15.28 11.54
N SER A 211 -0.62 -14.15 11.22
CA SER A 211 -1.28 -13.34 12.23
C SER A 211 -2.53 -12.63 11.71
N LEU A 212 -3.48 -12.39 12.61
CA LEU A 212 -4.62 -11.52 12.39
C LEU A 212 -4.82 -10.57 13.56
N SER A 213 -5.17 -9.32 13.24
CA SER A 213 -5.64 -8.34 14.22
C SER A 213 -6.98 -7.76 13.82
N SER A 214 -7.89 -7.60 14.78
CA SER A 214 -9.20 -6.99 14.53
C SER A 214 -9.79 -6.33 15.77
N PHE A 215 -10.62 -5.31 15.56
CA PHE A 215 -11.53 -4.82 16.59
C PHE A 215 -12.82 -5.64 16.55
N VAL A 216 -13.17 -6.24 17.69
CA VAL A 216 -14.45 -6.88 17.97
C VAL A 216 -15.24 -5.97 18.92
N GLU A 217 -16.54 -6.20 19.06
CA GLU A 217 -17.39 -5.47 20.01
C GLU A 217 -16.77 -5.37 21.41
N ALA A 218 -16.88 -4.21 22.07
CA ALA A 218 -16.35 -4.02 23.43
C ALA A 218 -17.02 -4.97 24.44
N GLU A 219 -18.26 -5.37 24.15
CA GLU A 219 -19.05 -6.36 24.88
C GLU A 219 -18.93 -7.76 24.28
N ALA A 220 -18.00 -8.00 23.35
CA ALA A 220 -17.85 -9.29 22.71
C ALA A 220 -17.60 -10.37 23.77
N SER A 221 -18.59 -11.24 23.91
CA SER A 221 -18.48 -12.39 24.80
C SER A 221 -17.44 -13.34 24.23
N ALA A 222 -16.43 -13.67 25.04
CA ALA A 222 -15.51 -14.75 24.71
C ALA A 222 -16.27 -16.06 24.44
N ASP A 223 -17.44 -16.27 25.03
CA ASP A 223 -18.23 -17.47 24.79
C ASP A 223 -18.88 -17.46 23.40
N GLU A 224 -19.26 -16.30 22.88
CA GLU A 224 -19.75 -16.17 21.50
C GLU A 224 -18.64 -16.37 20.47
N ILE A 225 -17.48 -15.73 20.68
CA ILE A 225 -16.33 -15.82 19.77
C ILE A 225 -15.88 -17.27 19.60
N PHE A 226 -15.87 -18.05 20.69
CA PHE A 226 -15.39 -19.43 20.69
C PHE A 226 -16.53 -20.46 20.76
N LYS A 227 -17.76 -20.06 20.44
CA LYS A 227 -18.88 -20.98 20.38
C LYS A 227 -18.62 -22.10 19.37
N ASP A 228 -18.71 -23.34 19.84
CA ASP A 228 -18.42 -24.55 19.05
C ASP A 228 -16.99 -24.57 18.46
N VAL A 229 -16.04 -23.95 19.15
CA VAL A 229 -14.61 -23.98 18.83
C VAL A 229 -13.90 -24.73 19.95
N GLU A 230 -13.12 -25.76 19.62
CA GLU A 230 -12.29 -26.44 20.59
C GLU A 230 -11.06 -25.58 20.93
N TYR A 231 -10.82 -25.34 22.21
CA TYR A 231 -9.70 -24.55 22.69
C TYR A 231 -9.14 -25.06 24.01
N GLN A 232 -7.87 -24.75 24.26
CA GLN A 232 -7.24 -24.85 25.57
C GLN A 232 -7.15 -23.46 26.20
N GLU A 233 -7.72 -23.31 27.39
CA GLU A 233 -7.60 -22.06 28.14
C GLU A 233 -6.22 -21.98 28.80
N THR A 234 -5.56 -20.85 28.64
CA THR A 234 -4.28 -20.59 29.31
C THR A 234 -4.53 -19.61 30.44
N GLU A 235 -4.08 -19.91 31.66
CA GLU A 235 -4.23 -18.99 32.78
C GLU A 235 -3.62 -17.62 32.44
N ILE A 236 -4.47 -16.61 32.46
CA ILE A 236 -4.07 -15.21 32.49
C ILE A 236 -4.56 -14.63 33.80
N ALA A 237 -3.67 -13.88 34.46
CA ALA A 237 -4.02 -13.12 35.65
C ALA A 237 -5.32 -12.33 35.43
N LYS A 238 -6.37 -12.70 36.17
CA LYS A 238 -7.64 -11.97 36.22
C LYS A 238 -7.39 -10.62 36.90
N THR A 239 -7.01 -9.61 36.14
CA THR A 239 -7.07 -8.23 36.64
C THR A 239 -8.54 -7.77 36.66
N PRO A 240 -9.04 -7.22 37.77
CA PRO A 240 -10.48 -6.96 37.98
C PRO A 240 -11.14 -6.02 36.97
N LEU A 241 -10.35 -5.29 36.20
CA LEU A 241 -10.85 -4.23 35.31
C LEU A 241 -10.90 -4.66 33.84
N LEU A 242 -10.31 -5.81 33.47
CA LEU A 242 -9.93 -6.10 32.08
C LEU A 242 -10.01 -7.58 31.76
N ILE A 243 -11.01 -7.97 30.96
CA ILE A 243 -11.10 -9.33 30.43
C ILE A 243 -9.96 -9.50 29.41
N LYS A 244 -8.90 -10.19 29.84
CA LYS A 244 -7.81 -10.67 28.99
C LYS A 244 -7.96 -12.19 28.88
N VAL A 245 -8.69 -12.64 27.86
CA VAL A 245 -8.83 -14.08 27.56
C VAL A 245 -7.72 -14.46 26.60
N ARG A 246 -7.05 -15.58 26.88
CA ARG A 246 -6.15 -16.23 25.93
C ARG A 246 -6.53 -17.69 25.79
N ARG A 247 -6.79 -18.07 24.55
CA ARG A 247 -7.18 -19.42 24.18
C ARG A 247 -6.26 -19.91 23.08
N VAL A 248 -5.83 -21.15 23.21
CA VAL A 248 -5.05 -21.84 22.19
C VAL A 248 -6.01 -22.70 21.38
N ILE A 249 -5.95 -22.58 20.06
CA ILE A 249 -6.74 -23.40 19.13
C ILE A 249 -5.81 -24.14 18.17
N TYR A 250 -6.34 -25.20 17.57
CA TYR A 250 -5.62 -26.05 16.64
C TYR A 250 -6.35 -26.14 15.32
N ARG A 251 -5.58 -26.09 14.24
CA ARG A 251 -6.05 -26.42 12.91
C ARG A 251 -6.05 -27.93 12.72
N PHE A 252 -6.81 -28.44 11.74
CA PHE A 252 -6.95 -29.88 11.46
C PHE A 252 -5.61 -30.60 11.23
N ASP A 253 -4.57 -29.87 10.81
CA ASP A 253 -3.21 -30.38 10.57
C ASP A 253 -2.30 -30.32 11.81
N GLY A 254 -2.85 -29.95 12.97
CA GLY A 254 -2.11 -29.80 14.23
C GLY A 254 -1.41 -28.45 14.40
N THR A 255 -1.49 -27.56 13.41
CA THR A 255 -0.93 -26.20 13.51
C THR A 255 -1.60 -25.45 14.66
N ARG A 256 -0.79 -24.86 15.54
CA ARG A 256 -1.24 -24.20 16.77
C ARG A 256 -1.38 -22.70 16.54
N ALA A 257 -2.43 -22.10 17.10
CA ALA A 257 -2.56 -20.65 17.17
C ALA A 257 -3.03 -20.17 18.54
N THR A 258 -2.62 -18.96 18.90
CA THR A 258 -3.08 -18.25 20.09
C THR A 258 -4.06 -17.16 19.68
N CYS A 259 -5.21 -17.11 20.33
CA CYS A 259 -6.15 -16.01 20.23
C CYS A 259 -6.20 -15.25 21.57
N VAL A 260 -5.96 -13.95 21.53
CA VAL A 260 -5.97 -13.06 22.70
C VAL A 260 -7.03 -11.98 22.51
N LEU A 261 -8.03 -11.96 23.40
CA LEU A 261 -9.03 -10.91 23.49
C LEU A 261 -8.64 -9.92 24.59
N LYS A 262 -8.56 -8.64 24.26
CA LYS A 262 -8.18 -7.57 25.18
C LYS A 262 -8.84 -6.24 24.76
N TYR A 263 -9.72 -5.65 25.57
CA TYR A 263 -10.39 -4.36 25.27
C TYR A 263 -11.21 -4.32 23.97
N GLY A 264 -11.92 -5.39 23.62
CA GLY A 264 -12.58 -5.48 22.31
C GLY A 264 -11.60 -5.54 21.14
N TYR A 265 -10.30 -5.75 21.38
CA TYR A 265 -9.32 -6.06 20.35
C TYR A 265 -8.97 -7.54 20.42
N VAL A 266 -8.89 -8.19 19.27
CA VAL A 266 -8.45 -9.57 19.16
C VAL A 266 -7.16 -9.62 18.36
N THR A 267 -6.16 -10.30 18.92
CA THR A 267 -5.00 -10.78 18.17
C THR A 267 -5.08 -12.29 18.02
N PHE A 268 -4.68 -12.76 16.86
CA PHE A 268 -4.59 -14.16 16.50
C PHE A 268 -3.21 -14.40 15.92
N ASP A 269 -2.44 -15.30 16.53
CA ASP A 269 -1.05 -15.54 16.18
C ASP A 269 -0.82 -17.05 15.99
N VAL A 270 -0.44 -17.45 14.78
CA VAL A 270 -0.05 -18.83 14.45
C VAL A 270 1.37 -19.05 14.96
N LEU A 271 1.57 -20.16 15.66
CA LEU A 271 2.83 -20.54 16.27
C LEU A 271 3.48 -21.62 15.41
N GLU A 272 4.54 -21.24 14.70
CA GLU A 272 5.45 -22.15 13.97
C GLU A 272 6.33 -22.96 14.93
#